data_AF-A0A496SZ40-F1
#
_entry.id   AF-A0A496SZ40-F1
#
_cell.length_a   1.000
_cell.length_b   1.000
_cell.length_c   1.000
_cell.angle_alpha   90.00
_cell.angle_beta   90.00
_cell.angle_gamma   90.00
#
_symmetry.space_group_name_H-M   'P 1'
#
loop_
_entity.id
_entity.type
_entity.pdbx_description
1 polymer ?
#
loop_
_entity_poly.entity_id
_entity_poly.type
_entity_poly.pdbx_seq_one_letter_code
_entity_poly.pdbx_strand_id
1 'polypeptide(L)'
;MPPVADCITWFMVFDRKDTLKLTEGSLSEEIMVMQRDNIRFVAMIDALARKLYPELFPEKIGSENVVILHRGYSPEMGWVGVADVGKLQNGEILASIRSASEHLSNDGKIYTICSKDGGKTWRDYQLVVSDKGVDHRDPSILQLEDGRFILHWSPDLAQNI
;
A
#
# COMPACT_ATOMS: atom_id res chain seq x y z
N MET A 1 -13.44 -13.12 27.12
CA MET A 1 -12.19 -12.86 26.37
C MET A 1 -12.56 -12.04 25.14
N PRO A 2 -11.83 -10.97 24.79
CA PRO A 2 -12.08 -10.30 23.51
C PRO A 2 -11.78 -11.28 22.36
N PRO A 3 -12.53 -11.23 21.25
CA PRO A 3 -12.32 -12.13 20.13
C PRO A 3 -10.91 -11.94 19.57
N VAL A 4 -10.22 -13.06 19.34
CA VAL A 4 -8.96 -13.12 18.62
C VAL A 4 -9.28 -12.72 17.17
N ALA A 5 -8.46 -11.87 16.56
CA ALA A 5 -8.68 -11.47 15.16
C ALA A 5 -8.55 -12.69 14.23
N ASP A 6 -9.60 -12.94 13.44
CA ASP A 6 -9.67 -14.00 12.42
C ASP A 6 -9.10 -13.53 11.06
N CYS A 7 -8.83 -12.22 10.90
CA CYS A 7 -8.16 -11.66 9.73
C CYS A 7 -7.20 -10.51 10.09
N ILE A 8 -6.25 -10.23 9.19
CA ILE A 8 -5.35 -9.08 9.28
C ILE A 8 -5.74 -8.13 8.14
N THR A 9 -5.98 -6.87 8.47
CA THR A 9 -6.27 -5.81 7.49
C THR A 9 -5.05 -4.91 7.35
N TRP A 10 -4.74 -4.53 6.12
CA TRP A 10 -3.58 -3.71 5.79
C TRP A 10 -4.02 -2.36 5.24
N PHE A 11 -3.36 -1.29 5.69
CA PHE A 11 -3.50 0.03 5.10
C PHE A 11 -2.14 0.73 5.00
N MET A 12 -2.01 1.61 4.00
CA MET A 12 -0.79 2.37 3.75
C MET A 12 -0.97 3.81 4.21
N VAL A 13 0.05 4.35 4.88
CA VAL A 13 0.08 5.75 5.32
C VAL A 13 1.23 6.46 4.62
N PHE A 14 0.89 7.54 3.91
CA PHE A 14 1.85 8.42 3.26
C PHE A 14 2.11 9.65 4.10
N ASP A 15 3.38 9.91 4.37
CA ASP A 15 3.85 11.20 4.87
C ASP A 15 4.50 11.94 3.70
N ARG A 16 3.96 13.11 3.33
CA ARG A 16 4.53 13.94 2.26
C ARG A 16 5.42 15.00 2.89
N LYS A 17 6.69 15.03 2.50
CA LYS A 17 7.63 16.11 2.83
C LYS A 17 8.02 16.80 1.54
N ASP A 18 7.13 17.68 1.06
CA ASP A 18 7.41 18.76 0.10
C ASP A 18 6.13 19.58 -0.06
N THR A 19 5.93 20.55 0.83
CA THR A 19 4.70 21.36 0.91
C THR A 19 5.05 22.80 1.23
N LEU A 20 5.79 23.50 0.37
CA LEU A 20 6.04 24.94 0.55
C LEU A 20 6.25 25.68 -0.77
N LYS A 21 5.19 25.97 -1.55
CA LYS A 21 4.98 27.22 -2.33
C LYS A 21 3.47 27.41 -2.65
N LEU A 22 2.87 28.53 -2.22
CA LEU A 22 1.41 28.80 -2.25
C LEU A 22 1.02 29.85 -3.32
N THR A 23 -0.06 29.58 -4.08
CA THR A 23 -0.93 30.54 -4.85
C THR A 23 -2.37 30.00 -4.88
N GLU A 24 -3.35 30.71 -5.49
CA GLU A 24 -4.82 30.50 -5.49
C GLU A 24 -5.36 29.06 -5.70
N GLY A 25 -4.52 28.08 -6.08
CA GLY A 25 -4.78 26.64 -5.93
C GLY A 25 -4.92 26.16 -4.47
N SER A 26 -4.59 26.99 -3.48
CA SER A 26 -4.58 26.65 -2.05
C SER A 26 -5.95 26.28 -1.47
N LEU A 27 -7.07 26.77 -2.03
CA LEU A 27 -8.40 26.34 -1.59
C LEU A 27 -8.73 24.90 -2.00
N SER A 28 -8.27 24.47 -3.18
CA SER A 28 -8.46 23.08 -3.62
C SER A 28 -7.58 22.12 -2.83
N GLU A 29 -6.38 22.54 -2.45
CA GLU A 29 -5.45 21.77 -1.61
C GLU A 29 -5.94 21.68 -0.16
N GLU A 30 -6.49 22.76 0.42
CA GLU A 30 -7.11 22.72 1.75
C GLU A 30 -8.34 21.80 1.76
N ILE A 31 -9.17 21.83 0.71
CA ILE A 31 -10.29 20.90 0.57
C ILE A 31 -9.78 19.45 0.46
N MET A 32 -8.70 19.18 -0.27
CA MET A 32 -8.13 17.84 -0.38
C MET A 32 -7.47 17.36 0.93
N VAL A 33 -6.78 18.24 1.65
CA VAL A 33 -6.23 17.94 2.99
C VAL A 33 -7.36 17.63 3.95
N MET A 34 -8.43 18.42 3.93
CA MET A 34 -9.60 18.24 4.78
C MET A 34 -10.39 16.97 4.42
N GLN A 35 -10.46 16.59 3.14
CA GLN A 35 -11.02 15.32 2.70
C GLN A 35 -10.18 14.13 3.20
N ARG A 36 -8.85 14.21 3.12
CA ARG A 36 -7.94 13.18 3.61
C ARG A 36 -8.01 13.02 5.13
N ASP A 37 -8.05 14.14 5.85
CA ASP A 37 -8.13 14.13 7.31
C ASP A 37 -9.53 13.68 7.75
N ASN A 38 -10.59 14.00 6.99
CA ASN A 38 -11.90 13.38 7.17
C ASN A 38 -11.89 11.87 6.91
N ILE A 39 -11.21 11.37 5.88
CA ILE A 39 -11.11 9.91 5.65
C ILE A 39 -10.38 9.23 6.81
N ARG A 40 -9.29 9.81 7.30
CA ARG A 40 -8.55 9.29 8.47
C ARG A 40 -9.38 9.36 9.75
N PHE A 41 -10.09 10.47 9.95
CA PHE A 41 -10.95 10.67 11.10
C PHE A 41 -12.15 9.74 11.07
N VAL A 42 -12.77 9.53 9.91
CA VAL A 42 -13.82 8.53 9.69
C VAL A 42 -13.26 7.15 9.94
N ALA A 43 -12.09 6.78 9.39
CA ALA A 43 -11.48 5.48 9.65
C ALA A 43 -11.16 5.26 11.15
N MET A 44 -10.73 6.31 11.85
CA MET A 44 -10.43 6.27 13.28
C MET A 44 -11.69 6.22 14.13
N ILE A 45 -12.72 7.01 13.80
CA ILE A 45 -14.05 6.95 14.41
C ILE A 45 -14.64 5.58 14.17
N ASP A 46 -14.53 5.04 12.97
CA ASP A 46 -15.10 3.76 12.60
C ASP A 46 -14.34 2.63 13.32
N ALA A 47 -13.01 2.74 13.46
CA ALA A 47 -12.23 1.86 14.35
C ALA A 47 -12.61 1.97 15.83
N LEU A 48 -12.86 3.19 16.34
CA LEU A 48 -13.26 3.45 17.73
C LEU A 48 -14.71 3.02 18.00
N ALA A 49 -15.63 3.34 17.09
CA ALA A 49 -17.03 2.94 17.14
C ALA A 49 -17.16 1.43 17.08
N ARG A 50 -16.34 0.76 16.27
CA ARG A 50 -16.21 -0.70 16.27
C ARG A 50 -15.67 -1.29 17.56
N LYS A 51 -14.87 -0.53 18.33
CA LYS A 51 -14.34 -0.95 19.64
C LYS A 51 -15.36 -0.72 20.77
N LEU A 52 -16.11 0.36 20.71
CA LEU A 52 -17.05 0.79 21.75
C LEU A 52 -18.46 0.21 21.56
N TYR A 53 -18.86 -0.11 20.33
CA TYR A 53 -20.20 -0.55 19.95
C TYR A 53 -20.18 -1.79 19.02
N PRO A 54 -19.59 -2.93 19.44
CA PRO A 54 -19.47 -4.14 18.62
C PRO A 54 -20.83 -4.72 18.17
N GLU A 55 -21.90 -4.50 18.93
CA GLU A 55 -23.27 -4.92 18.64
C GLU A 55 -23.85 -4.28 17.38
N LEU A 56 -23.34 -3.12 16.95
CA LEU A 56 -23.75 -2.46 15.71
C LEU A 56 -23.14 -3.10 14.45
N PHE A 57 -22.20 -4.04 14.62
CA PHE A 57 -21.49 -4.70 13.51
C PHE A 57 -21.51 -6.23 13.66
N PRO A 58 -22.70 -6.88 13.60
CA PRO A 58 -22.89 -8.29 13.96
C PRO A 58 -22.25 -9.31 13.00
N GLU A 59 -21.93 -8.94 11.75
CA GLU A 59 -21.36 -9.85 10.73
C GLU A 59 -19.81 -9.82 10.67
N LYS A 60 -19.13 -9.72 11.82
CA LYS A 60 -17.69 -9.44 11.81
C LYS A 60 -16.78 -10.66 11.80
N ILE A 61 -15.86 -10.66 10.84
CA ILE A 61 -14.53 -11.28 10.96
C ILE A 61 -13.68 -10.30 11.82
N GLY A 62 -13.13 -10.76 12.95
CA GLY A 62 -12.26 -9.92 13.79
C GLY A 62 -11.00 -9.50 13.03
N SER A 63 -10.67 -8.20 12.99
CA SER A 63 -9.48 -7.70 12.26
C SER A 63 -8.51 -6.94 13.16
N GLU A 64 -7.21 -7.13 12.90
CA GLU A 64 -6.12 -6.28 13.39
C GLU A 64 -5.55 -5.43 12.26
N ASN A 65 -5.19 -4.19 12.57
CA ASN A 65 -4.61 -3.24 11.63
C ASN A 65 -3.09 -3.13 11.83
N VAL A 66 -2.30 -3.46 10.82
CA VAL A 66 -0.82 -3.41 10.89
C VAL A 66 -0.26 -2.56 9.76
N VAL A 67 0.65 -1.63 10.09
CA VAL A 67 1.41 -0.86 9.10
C VAL A 67 2.58 -1.71 8.62
N ILE A 68 2.57 -2.07 7.34
CA ILE A 68 3.60 -2.93 6.74
C ILE A 68 4.67 -2.10 6.03
N LEU A 69 4.25 -1.10 5.26
CA LEU A 69 5.13 -0.25 4.47
C LEU A 69 4.76 1.20 4.72
N HIS A 70 5.79 2.02 4.88
CA HIS A 70 5.70 3.46 4.97
C HIS A 70 6.85 4.09 4.17
N ARG A 71 6.71 5.38 3.83
CA ARG A 71 7.80 6.14 3.21
C ARG A 71 9.05 6.06 4.11
N GLY A 72 10.19 5.68 3.54
CA GLY A 72 11.44 5.48 4.27
C GLY A 72 11.64 4.10 4.91
N TYR A 73 10.74 3.13 4.66
CA TYR A 73 10.98 1.71 5.01
C TYR A 73 12.27 1.16 4.37
N SER A 74 12.58 1.62 3.15
CA SER A 74 13.88 1.42 2.50
C SER A 74 14.37 2.78 1.98
N PRO A 75 15.68 3.07 2.05
CA PRO A 75 16.25 4.30 1.46
C PRO A 75 16.06 4.36 -0.07
N GLU A 76 15.78 3.23 -0.72
CA GLU A 76 15.59 3.12 -2.17
C GLU A 76 14.12 3.25 -2.61
N MET A 77 13.18 3.29 -1.66
CA MET A 77 11.74 3.39 -1.91
C MET A 77 11.18 4.74 -1.45
N GLY A 78 10.42 5.39 -2.34
CA GLY A 78 9.71 6.63 -2.04
C GLY A 78 8.28 6.38 -1.57
N TRP A 79 7.31 6.96 -2.30
CA TRP A 79 5.92 6.52 -2.27
C TRP A 79 5.83 5.02 -2.57
N VAL A 80 4.88 4.31 -1.95
CA VAL A 80 4.67 2.86 -2.09
C VAL A 80 3.19 2.56 -2.26
N GLY A 81 2.80 1.89 -3.34
CA GLY A 81 1.45 1.41 -3.56
C GLY A 81 1.47 -0.10 -3.74
N VAL A 82 0.77 -0.83 -2.88
CA VAL A 82 0.52 -2.26 -3.10
C VAL A 82 -0.50 -2.39 -4.22
N ALA A 83 -0.13 -3.07 -5.29
CA ALA A 83 -1.01 -3.27 -6.45
C ALA A 83 -1.68 -4.63 -6.43
N ASP A 84 -0.97 -5.67 -5.98
CA ASP A 84 -1.49 -7.04 -5.93
C ASP A 84 -0.89 -7.82 -4.74
N VAL A 85 -1.62 -8.84 -4.28
CA VAL A 85 -1.20 -9.74 -3.20
C VAL A 85 -1.64 -11.17 -3.48
N GLY A 86 -0.71 -12.11 -3.42
CA GLY A 86 -0.93 -13.52 -3.68
C GLY A 86 -0.40 -14.40 -2.57
N LYS A 87 -1.21 -15.37 -2.13
CA LYS A 87 -0.72 -16.46 -1.27
C LYS A 87 -0.02 -17.51 -2.14
N LEU A 88 1.21 -17.83 -1.79
CA LEU A 88 2.05 -18.81 -2.47
C LEU A 88 1.69 -20.23 -2.06
N GLN A 89 2.06 -21.20 -2.89
CA GLN A 89 1.84 -22.63 -2.63
C GLN A 89 2.53 -23.12 -1.34
N ASN A 90 3.65 -22.50 -0.96
CA ASN A 90 4.36 -22.79 0.29
C ASN A 90 3.72 -22.13 1.53
N GLY A 91 2.63 -21.38 1.36
CA GLY A 91 1.90 -20.70 2.43
C GLY A 91 2.37 -19.27 2.74
N GLU A 92 3.47 -18.83 2.14
CA GLU A 92 3.94 -17.44 2.23
C GLU A 92 3.01 -16.50 1.46
N ILE A 93 3.10 -15.20 1.73
CA ILE A 93 2.32 -14.17 1.04
C ILE A 93 3.29 -13.24 0.33
N LEU A 94 3.10 -13.08 -0.98
CA LEU A 94 3.89 -12.18 -1.81
C LEU A 94 3.02 -11.00 -2.23
N ALA A 95 3.52 -9.78 -2.06
CA ALA A 95 2.86 -8.57 -2.53
C ALA A 95 3.71 -7.88 -3.59
N SER A 96 3.07 -7.40 -4.65
CA SER A 96 3.68 -6.49 -5.62
C SER A 96 3.48 -5.04 -5.15
N ILE A 97 4.53 -4.23 -5.31
CA ILE A 97 4.55 -2.84 -4.89
C ILE A 97 5.06 -2.01 -6.06
N ARG A 98 4.32 -0.96 -6.40
CA ARG A 98 4.89 0.17 -7.13
C ARG A 98 5.53 1.12 -6.14
N SER A 99 6.79 1.48 -6.33
CA SER A 99 7.43 2.59 -5.62
C SER A 99 7.86 3.68 -6.58
N ALA A 100 7.64 4.94 -6.19
CA ALA A 100 7.90 6.11 -7.01
C ALA A 100 8.28 7.28 -6.11
N SER A 101 8.73 8.42 -6.64
CA SER A 101 8.95 9.60 -5.80
C SER A 101 7.66 10.08 -5.14
N GLU A 102 6.55 10.08 -5.88
CA GLU A 102 5.20 10.47 -5.41
C GLU A 102 4.10 9.61 -6.07
N HIS A 103 2.86 9.73 -5.59
CA HIS A 103 1.75 8.91 -6.12
C HIS A 103 1.53 9.10 -7.65
N LEU A 104 1.62 10.34 -8.11
CA LEU A 104 1.37 10.75 -9.50
C LEU A 104 2.66 10.92 -10.33
N SER A 105 3.85 10.63 -9.77
CA SER A 105 5.10 10.80 -10.50
C SER A 105 5.31 9.72 -11.56
N ASN A 106 6.14 10.02 -12.55
CA ASN A 106 6.43 9.16 -13.71
C ASN A 106 7.77 8.41 -13.57
N ASP A 107 8.12 7.97 -12.36
CA ASP A 107 9.38 7.30 -12.03
C ASP A 107 9.14 5.99 -11.26
N GLY A 108 7.99 5.34 -11.53
CA GLY A 108 7.58 4.11 -10.90
C GLY A 108 8.53 2.95 -11.17
N LYS A 109 8.86 2.25 -10.10
CA LYS A 109 9.63 1.00 -10.06
C LYS A 109 8.79 -0.08 -9.43
N ILE A 110 8.97 -1.32 -9.87
CA ILE A 110 8.25 -2.45 -9.31
C ILE A 110 9.14 -3.21 -8.34
N TYR A 111 8.60 -3.44 -7.15
CA TYR A 111 9.19 -4.27 -6.12
C TYR A 111 8.25 -5.40 -5.72
N THR A 112 8.80 -6.44 -5.11
CA THR A 112 8.03 -7.45 -4.38
C THR A 112 8.46 -7.50 -2.94
N ILE A 113 7.54 -7.81 -2.03
CA ILE A 113 7.84 -8.06 -0.61
C ILE A 113 7.11 -9.33 -0.16
N CYS A 114 7.71 -10.07 0.77
CA CYS A 114 7.20 -11.36 1.21
C CYS A 114 6.90 -11.37 2.72
N SER A 115 5.84 -12.07 3.11
CA SER A 115 5.55 -12.45 4.48
C SER A 115 5.57 -13.96 4.64
N LYS A 116 6.28 -14.43 5.66
CA LYS A 116 6.44 -15.86 5.99
C LYS A 116 5.61 -16.30 7.19
N ASP A 117 4.95 -15.36 7.86
CA ASP A 117 4.23 -15.57 9.13
C ASP A 117 2.74 -15.20 9.03
N GLY A 118 2.17 -15.32 7.83
CA GLY A 118 0.76 -15.09 7.57
C GLY A 118 0.37 -13.61 7.54
N GLY A 119 1.29 -12.72 7.14
CA GLY A 119 1.04 -11.29 6.95
C GLY A 119 1.33 -10.43 8.18
N LYS A 120 1.94 -10.99 9.23
CA LYS A 120 2.27 -10.27 10.48
C LYS A 120 3.54 -9.45 10.32
N THR A 121 4.56 -10.01 9.67
CA THR A 121 5.78 -9.30 9.31
C THR A 121 6.10 -9.50 7.83
N TRP A 122 6.70 -8.47 7.24
CA TRP A 122 7.04 -8.44 5.82
C TRP A 122 8.49 -8.01 5.67
N ARG A 123 9.23 -8.75 4.85
CA ARG A 123 10.68 -8.65 4.70
C ARG A 123 11.08 -8.99 3.27
N ASP A 124 12.38 -8.97 3.01
CA ASP A 124 12.98 -9.47 1.78
C ASP A 124 12.48 -8.74 0.53
N TYR A 125 12.38 -7.41 0.58
CA TYR A 125 11.97 -6.65 -0.60
C TYR A 125 12.98 -6.82 -1.74
N GLN A 126 12.49 -7.00 -2.96
CA GLN A 126 13.30 -7.19 -4.15
C GLN A 126 12.87 -6.21 -5.23
N LEU A 127 13.82 -5.51 -5.85
CA LEU A 127 13.56 -4.72 -7.05
C LEU A 127 13.39 -5.67 -8.23
N VAL A 128 12.23 -5.61 -8.89
CA VAL A 128 11.94 -6.47 -10.06
C VAL A 128 12.12 -5.71 -11.37
N VAL A 129 11.65 -4.46 -11.44
CA VAL A 129 11.73 -3.65 -12.66
C VAL A 129 12.07 -2.20 -12.34
N SER A 130 13.08 -1.66 -13.03
CA SER A 130 13.48 -0.25 -12.95
C SER A 130 14.22 0.14 -14.21
N ASP A 131 13.52 0.78 -15.15
CA ASP A 131 14.14 1.32 -16.36
C ASP A 131 14.21 2.84 -16.31
N LYS A 132 15.32 3.41 -16.78
CA LYS A 132 15.50 4.86 -16.77
C LYS A 132 14.53 5.51 -17.75
N GLY A 133 13.74 6.47 -17.25
CA GLY A 133 12.78 7.21 -18.08
C GLY A 133 11.51 6.41 -18.41
N VAL A 134 11.24 5.34 -17.68
CA VAL A 134 10.01 4.56 -17.78
C VAL A 134 9.35 4.52 -16.41
N ASP A 135 8.06 4.76 -16.39
CA ASP A 135 7.19 4.65 -15.25
C ASP A 135 6.49 3.29 -15.28
N HIS A 136 6.90 2.40 -14.39
CA HIS A 136 6.27 1.08 -14.27
C HIS A 136 5.11 1.13 -13.28
N ARG A 137 3.96 0.61 -13.72
CA ARG A 137 2.68 0.69 -13.00
C ARG A 137 1.97 -0.65 -12.91
N ASP A 138 1.05 -0.71 -11.94
CA ASP A 138 0.04 -1.76 -11.78
C ASP A 138 0.58 -3.20 -11.88
N PRO A 139 1.63 -3.55 -11.10
CA PRO A 139 2.18 -4.89 -11.16
C PRO A 139 1.20 -5.93 -10.59
N SER A 140 0.95 -7.00 -11.32
CA SER A 140 0.15 -8.16 -10.88
C SER A 140 0.95 -9.45 -10.94
N ILE A 141 0.73 -10.34 -9.97
CA ILE A 141 1.53 -11.55 -9.76
C ILE A 141 0.66 -12.80 -9.84
N LEU A 142 1.18 -13.82 -10.53
CA LEU A 142 0.63 -15.17 -10.52
C LEU A 142 1.74 -16.20 -10.31
N GLN A 143 1.55 -17.13 -9.38
CA GLN A 143 2.41 -18.31 -9.26
C GLN A 143 1.88 -19.45 -10.13
N LEU A 144 2.75 -20.05 -10.94
CA LEU A 144 2.47 -21.23 -11.76
C LEU A 144 2.59 -22.53 -10.95
N GLU A 145 2.02 -23.61 -11.46
CA GLU A 145 2.07 -24.94 -10.83
C GLU A 145 3.49 -25.44 -10.57
N ASP A 146 4.45 -25.11 -11.44
CA ASP A 146 5.85 -25.49 -11.30
C ASP A 146 6.67 -24.56 -10.37
N GLY A 147 6.00 -23.61 -9.71
CA GLY A 147 6.60 -22.70 -8.74
C GLY A 147 7.18 -21.42 -9.34
N ARG A 148 7.21 -21.26 -10.66
CA ARG A 148 7.62 -20.00 -11.31
C ARG A 148 6.57 -18.90 -11.10
N PHE A 149 6.99 -17.66 -11.27
CA PHE A 149 6.12 -16.48 -11.20
C PHE A 149 5.94 -15.84 -12.57
N ILE A 150 4.70 -15.45 -12.87
CA ILE A 150 4.38 -14.47 -13.91
C ILE A 150 4.16 -13.14 -13.20
N LEU A 151 4.87 -12.11 -13.66
CA LEU A 151 4.64 -10.73 -13.29
C LEU A 151 4.21 -9.97 -14.55
N HIS A 152 3.06 -9.33 -14.50
CA HIS A 152 2.61 -8.39 -15.52
C HIS A 152 2.66 -6.98 -14.93
N TRP A 153 2.98 -5.97 -15.75
CA TRP A 153 2.96 -4.57 -15.36
C TRP A 153 2.77 -3.68 -16.60
N SER A 154 2.40 -2.42 -16.37
CA SER A 154 2.20 -1.40 -17.39
C SER A 154 3.40 -0.44 -17.43
N PRO A 155 4.24 -0.45 -18.48
CA PRO A 155 5.29 0.53 -18.65
C PRO A 155 4.78 1.74 -19.44
N ASP A 156 4.90 2.93 -18.85
CA ASP A 156 4.68 4.20 -19.55
C ASP A 156 6.01 4.91 -19.75
N LEU A 157 6.27 5.42 -20.97
CA LEU A 157 7.39 6.33 -21.15
C LEU A 157 7.16 7.55 -20.25
N ALA A 158 8.17 7.90 -19.46
CA ALA A 158 8.13 9.11 -18.66
C ALA A 158 8.13 10.31 -19.61
N GLN A 159 6.94 10.72 -20.07
CA GLN A 159 6.80 11.94 -20.83
C GLN A 159 7.19 13.08 -19.90
N ASN A 160 8.08 13.95 -20.40
CA ASN A 160 8.47 15.16 -19.71
C ASN A 160 7.21 15.97 -19.38
N ILE A 161 6.85 16.01 -18.11
CA ILE A 161 5.93 17.02 -17.58
C ILE A 161 6.74 18.30 -17.40
#